data_AF-A0A0D0DFN7-F1
#
_entry.id   AF-A0A0D0DFN7-F1
#
_cell.length_a   1.000
_cell.length_b   1.000
_cell.length_c   1.000
_cell.angle_alpha   90.00
_cell.angle_beta   90.00
_cell.angle_gamma   90.00
#
_symmetry.space_group_name_H-M   'P 1'
#
loop_
_entity.id
_entity.type
_entity.pdbx_description
1 polymer ?
#
loop_
_entity_poly.entity_id
_entity_poly.type
_entity_poly.pdbx_seq_one_letter_code
_entity_poly.pdbx_strand_id
1 'polypeptide(L)'
;MQCTNQKANALQSILGIYLQSSHAPQKVIDTLAHIGISISTESINAAVCSLSLESQHSLRDLGQSLLASYAYDNFDVDLKSQVPTADKTTTSLKHLTFGLMFPLDHGVTSDDLKCSERVWRQSALNAKADPSDLPPKKTWHDLLAIHPELPPSPGPPAAPHLSRHDSFNSWVFLTELCVHGPEYF
;
A
#
# COMPACT_ATOMS: atom_id res chain seq x y z
N MET A 1 32.36 -2.90 30.83
CA MET A 1 31.79 -4.15 31.37
C MET A 1 30.53 -4.46 30.58
N GLN A 2 30.55 -5.45 29.68
CA GLN A 2 29.31 -5.95 29.07
C GLN A 2 28.64 -6.90 30.05
N CYS A 3 27.35 -6.69 30.31
CA CYS A 3 26.56 -7.56 31.18
C CYS A 3 26.33 -8.89 30.44
N THR A 4 26.63 -10.03 31.08
CA THR A 4 26.41 -11.37 30.49
C THR A 4 24.95 -11.83 30.58
N ASN A 5 24.06 -10.99 31.11
CA ASN A 5 22.64 -11.27 31.21
C ASN A 5 21.91 -10.86 29.91
N GLN A 6 21.42 -11.85 29.15
CA GLN A 6 20.66 -11.62 27.91
C GLN A 6 19.47 -10.66 28.08
N LYS A 7 18.82 -10.62 29.26
CA LYS A 7 17.69 -9.70 29.52
C LYS A 7 18.15 -8.26 29.73
N ALA A 8 19.30 -8.03 30.37
CA ALA A 8 19.88 -6.69 30.53
C ALA A 8 20.35 -6.12 29.17
N ASN A 9 20.79 -7.01 28.28
CA ASN A 9 21.22 -6.65 26.92
C ASN A 9 20.05 -6.20 26.03
N ALA A 10 18.81 -6.65 26.31
CA ALA A 10 17.63 -6.24 25.54
C ALA A 10 17.31 -4.74 25.73
N LEU A 11 17.31 -4.26 26.97
CA LEU A 11 17.05 -2.84 27.27
C LEU A 11 18.14 -1.94 26.69
N GLN A 12 19.41 -2.31 26.87
CA GLN A 12 20.55 -1.58 26.30
C GLN A 12 20.49 -1.55 24.77
N SER A 13 20.05 -2.64 24.14
CA SER A 13 19.84 -2.73 22.68
C SER A 13 18.73 -1.81 22.21
N ILE A 14 17.57 -1.83 22.87
CA ILE A 14 16.44 -0.95 22.55
C ILE A 14 16.85 0.51 22.68
N LEU A 15 17.54 0.86 23.78
CA LEU A 15 18.00 2.22 24.00
C LEU A 15 19.03 2.66 22.95
N GLY A 16 19.98 1.78 22.61
CA GLY A 16 20.96 2.06 21.56
C GLY A 16 20.32 2.31 20.20
N ILE A 17 19.40 1.44 19.78
CA ILE A 17 18.64 1.60 18.53
C ILE A 17 17.81 2.88 18.56
N TYR A 18 17.15 3.20 19.68
CA TYR A 18 16.37 4.44 19.84
C TYR A 18 17.24 5.71 19.74
N LEU A 19 18.42 5.70 20.36
CA LEU A 19 19.36 6.82 20.27
C LEU A 19 19.84 7.02 18.83
N GLN A 20 20.16 5.93 18.13
CA GLN A 20 20.54 5.96 16.72
C GLN A 20 19.40 6.51 15.85
N SER A 21 18.15 6.05 16.05
CA SER A 21 16.99 6.53 15.28
C SER A 21 16.65 8.00 15.58
N SER A 22 16.96 8.47 16.78
CA SER A 22 16.77 9.87 17.19
C SER A 22 17.91 10.80 16.74
N HIS A 23 18.84 10.30 15.91
CA HIS A 23 20.02 11.03 15.44
C HIS A 23 20.88 11.58 16.61
N ALA A 24 20.97 10.84 17.72
CA ALA A 24 21.86 11.20 18.81
C ALA A 24 23.31 11.22 18.32
N PRO A 25 24.14 12.21 18.71
CA PRO A 25 25.53 12.26 18.30
C PRO A 25 26.27 10.98 18.73
N GLN A 26 27.09 10.45 17.84
CA GLN A 26 27.92 9.25 18.06
C GLN A 26 28.61 9.25 19.43
N LYS A 27 29.22 10.37 19.82
CA LYS A 27 29.90 10.54 21.12
C LYS A 27 28.98 10.31 22.33
N VAL A 28 27.70 10.66 22.23
CA VAL A 28 26.70 10.42 23.29
C VAL A 28 26.43 8.93 23.39
N ILE A 29 26.22 8.25 22.26
CA ILE A 29 25.99 6.80 22.22
C ILE A 29 27.20 6.06 22.79
N ASP A 30 28.42 6.42 22.39
CA ASP A 30 29.66 5.82 22.89
C ASP A 30 29.83 6.03 24.39
N THR A 31 29.54 7.23 24.90
CA THR A 31 29.61 7.52 26.33
C THR A 31 28.61 6.67 27.12
N LEU A 32 27.37 6.57 26.64
CA LEU A 32 26.34 5.75 27.27
C LEU A 32 26.66 4.25 27.16
N ALA A 33 27.31 3.82 26.08
CA ALA A 33 27.79 2.45 25.94
C ALA A 33 28.91 2.13 26.94
N HIS A 34 29.85 3.06 27.15
CA HIS A 34 30.93 2.90 28.13
C HIS A 34 30.41 2.83 29.59
N ILE A 35 29.34 3.54 29.91
CA ILE A 35 28.69 3.51 31.24
C ILE A 35 27.75 2.29 31.38
N GLY A 36 27.50 1.55 30.29
CA GLY A 36 26.65 0.36 30.30
C GLY A 36 25.15 0.68 30.27
N ILE A 37 24.76 1.82 29.71
CA ILE A 37 23.37 2.23 29.51
C ILE A 37 22.89 1.82 28.10
N SER A 38 23.77 1.90 27.11
CA SER A 38 23.52 1.50 25.71
C SER A 38 24.46 0.35 25.29
N ILE A 39 24.15 -0.30 24.17
CA ILE A 39 25.13 -1.09 23.41
C ILE A 39 26.04 -0.16 22.57
N SER A 40 27.16 -0.68 22.08
CA SER A 40 28.07 0.06 21.20
C SER A 40 27.43 0.30 19.83
N THR A 41 27.93 1.28 19.09
CA THR A 41 27.43 1.57 17.74
C THR A 41 27.71 0.48 16.72
N GLU A 42 28.80 -0.26 16.88
CA GLU A 42 29.05 -1.47 16.06
C GLU A 42 27.95 -2.50 16.30
N SER A 43 27.54 -2.66 17.56
CA SER A 43 26.48 -3.60 17.95
C SER A 43 25.12 -3.12 17.42
N ILE A 44 24.84 -1.81 17.45
CA ILE A 44 23.62 -1.23 16.85
C ILE A 44 23.59 -1.49 15.35
N ASN A 45 24.67 -1.19 14.64
CA ASN A 45 24.76 -1.41 13.19
C ASN A 45 24.60 -2.89 12.84
N ALA A 46 25.25 -3.79 13.59
CA ALA A 46 25.09 -5.22 13.40
C ALA A 46 23.64 -5.69 13.62
N ALA A 47 22.97 -5.15 14.64
CA ALA A 47 21.55 -5.44 14.91
C ALA A 47 20.65 -4.94 13.77
N VAL A 48 20.87 -3.72 13.28
CA VAL A 48 20.11 -3.15 12.15
C VAL A 48 20.32 -3.99 10.89
N CYS A 49 21.56 -4.37 10.56
CA CYS A 49 21.84 -5.25 9.43
C CYS A 49 21.13 -6.61 9.57
N SER A 50 21.18 -7.21 10.76
CA SER A 50 20.54 -8.52 11.02
C SER A 50 19.01 -8.42 10.91
N LEU A 51 18.41 -7.39 11.49
CA LEU A 51 16.96 -7.14 11.39
C LEU A 51 16.54 -6.87 9.95
N SER A 52 17.36 -6.15 9.18
CA SER A 52 17.10 -5.90 7.76
C SER A 52 17.14 -7.18 6.94
N LEU A 53 18.09 -8.07 7.20
CA LEU A 53 18.17 -9.38 6.53
C LEU A 53 16.97 -10.25 6.88
N GLU A 54 16.61 -10.34 8.17
CA GLU A 54 15.44 -11.10 8.62
C GLU A 54 14.14 -10.55 8.03
N SER A 55 14.00 -9.23 7.96
CA SER A 55 12.86 -8.57 7.32
C SER A 55 12.79 -8.89 5.83
N GLN A 56 13.93 -8.93 5.13
CA GLN A 56 14.00 -9.33 3.72
C GLN A 56 13.57 -10.78 3.51
N HIS A 57 13.98 -11.69 4.41
CA HIS A 57 13.52 -13.08 4.39
C HIS A 57 12.02 -13.17 4.62
N SER A 58 11.50 -12.50 5.65
CA SER A 58 10.06 -12.47 5.96
C SER A 58 9.22 -11.92 4.81
N LEU A 59 9.69 -10.85 4.16
CA LEU A 59 9.03 -10.29 2.97
C LEU A 59 9.08 -11.26 1.79
N ARG A 60 10.19 -11.96 1.57
CA ARG A 60 10.27 -12.96 0.49
C ARG A 60 9.29 -14.11 0.73
N ASP A 61 9.27 -14.63 1.95
CA ASP A 61 8.40 -15.76 2.32
C ASP A 61 6.92 -15.36 2.20
N LEU A 62 6.58 -14.16 2.67
CA LEU A 62 5.24 -13.60 2.50
C LEU A 62 4.87 -13.44 1.01
N GLY A 63 5.80 -12.96 0.18
CA GLY A 63 5.56 -12.81 -1.25
C GLY A 63 5.36 -14.14 -1.97
N GLN A 64 6.14 -15.15 -1.58
CA GLN A 64 6.04 -16.52 -2.11
C GLN A 64 4.75 -17.24 -1.67
N SER A 65 4.19 -16.87 -0.53
CA SER A 65 2.91 -17.43 -0.07
C SER A 65 1.72 -17.07 -0.96
N LEU A 66 1.86 -16.04 -1.81
CA LEU A 66 0.77 -15.42 -2.59
C LEU A 66 -0.36 -14.83 -1.73
N LEU A 67 -0.15 -14.71 -0.41
CA LEU A 67 -1.07 -14.12 0.56
C LEU A 67 -0.60 -12.72 0.99
N ALA A 68 -0.04 -11.97 0.06
CA ALA A 68 0.46 -10.63 0.28
C ALA A 68 -0.39 -9.61 -0.46
N SER A 69 -0.73 -8.52 0.21
CA SER A 69 -1.26 -7.31 -0.42
C SER A 69 -0.16 -6.28 -0.60
N TYR A 70 -0.25 -5.51 -1.68
CA TYR A 70 0.70 -4.46 -2.02
C TYR A 70 -0.05 -3.13 -2.13
N ALA A 71 0.43 -2.12 -1.43
CA ALA A 71 0.00 -0.74 -1.59
C ALA A 71 1.18 0.09 -2.09
N TYR A 72 0.99 0.77 -3.21
CA TYR A 72 1.97 1.70 -3.76
C TYR A 72 1.45 3.12 -3.58
N ASP A 73 2.35 4.02 -3.22
CA ASP A 73 2.04 5.43 -3.12
C ASP A 73 3.25 6.27 -3.58
N ASN A 74 2.96 7.46 -4.10
CA ASN A 74 3.95 8.40 -4.57
C ASN A 74 4.14 9.46 -3.49
N PHE A 75 5.31 9.42 -2.86
CA PHE A 75 5.72 10.34 -1.82
C PHE A 75 6.55 11.48 -2.41
N ASP A 76 6.02 12.69 -2.31
CA ASP A 76 6.69 13.91 -2.73
C ASP A 76 7.29 14.63 -1.53
N VAL A 77 8.60 14.84 -1.54
CA VAL A 77 9.32 15.57 -0.49
C VAL A 77 9.92 16.83 -1.05
N ASP A 78 9.53 17.98 -0.50
CA ASP A 78 10.21 19.24 -0.77
C ASP A 78 11.42 19.39 0.17
N LEU A 79 12.61 19.00 -0.33
CA LEU A 79 13.87 19.14 0.38
C LEU A 79 14.36 20.59 0.29
N LYS A 80 13.81 21.45 1.14
CA LYS A 80 14.21 22.86 1.21
C LYS A 80 15.67 22.98 1.63
N SER A 81 16.46 23.75 0.87
CA SER A 81 17.82 24.12 1.26
C SER A 81 17.79 24.96 2.55
N GLN A 82 18.68 24.65 3.48
CA GLN A 82 18.86 25.44 4.71
C GLN A 82 19.43 26.84 4.43
N VAL A 83 20.17 27.00 3.32
CA VAL A 83 20.70 28.29 2.85
C VAL A 83 19.78 28.83 1.76
N PRO A 84 19.19 30.03 1.93
CA PRO A 84 18.43 30.67 0.87
C PRO A 84 19.37 31.05 -0.27
N THR A 85 19.30 30.34 -1.39
CA THR A 85 19.98 30.71 -2.63
C THR A 85 19.08 31.65 -3.43
N ALA A 86 19.64 32.69 -4.06
CA ALA A 86 18.86 33.65 -4.86
C ALA A 86 18.14 33.00 -6.05
N ASP A 87 18.71 31.92 -6.59
CA ASP A 87 18.11 31.13 -7.65
C ASP A 87 17.13 30.10 -7.04
N LYS A 88 15.83 30.33 -7.25
CA LYS A 88 14.78 29.35 -6.96
C LYS A 88 14.84 28.23 -8.00
N THR A 89 15.74 27.27 -7.84
CA THR A 89 15.69 26.06 -8.64
C THR A 89 14.52 25.20 -8.17
N THR A 90 13.63 24.81 -9.08
CA THR A 90 12.47 23.94 -8.82
C THR A 90 12.85 22.49 -8.50
N THR A 91 14.13 22.23 -8.22
CA THR A 91 14.72 20.89 -8.06
C THR A 91 14.68 20.36 -6.62
N SER A 92 14.07 21.10 -5.68
CA SER A 92 13.93 20.70 -4.27
C SER A 92 12.89 19.61 -4.08
N LEU A 93 11.88 19.53 -4.97
CA LEU A 93 10.89 18.47 -4.96
C LEU A 93 11.54 17.15 -5.41
N LYS A 94 11.49 16.15 -4.55
CA LYS A 94 11.91 14.77 -4.83
C LYS A 94 10.67 13.90 -4.87
N HIS A 95 10.50 13.21 -5.98
CA HIS A 95 9.46 12.19 -6.16
C HIS A 95 10.05 10.83 -5.78
N LEU A 96 9.42 10.15 -4.84
CA LEU A 96 9.75 8.78 -4.45
C LEU A 96 8.50 7.91 -4.58
N THR A 97 8.64 6.69 -5.10
CA THR A 97 7.57 5.69 -5.02
C THR A 97 7.90 4.75 -3.88
N PHE A 98 6.99 4.63 -2.92
CA PHE A 98 7.12 3.63 -1.86
C PHE A 98 6.09 2.52 -2.04
N GLY A 99 6.47 1.31 -1.64
CA GLY A 99 5.61 0.14 -1.63
C GLY A 99 5.52 -0.39 -0.21
N LEU A 100 4.30 -0.63 0.25
CA LEU A 100 4.00 -1.35 1.47
C LEU A 100 3.49 -2.74 1.12
N MET A 101 4.04 -3.75 1.79
CA MET A 101 3.64 -5.13 1.63
C MET A 101 3.19 -5.67 2.98
N PHE A 102 1.99 -6.24 3.04
CA PHE A 102 1.39 -6.75 4.28
C PHE A 102 0.62 -8.04 4.04
N PRO A 103 0.54 -8.93 5.05
CA PRO A 103 -0.16 -10.19 4.92
C PRO A 103 -1.66 -9.99 4.76
N LEU A 104 -2.27 -10.87 3.96
CA LEU A 104 -3.71 -11.06 3.91
C LEU A 104 -4.13 -11.93 5.10
N ASP A 105 -4.44 -11.27 6.21
CA ASP A 105 -4.88 -11.90 7.46
C ASP A 105 -6.38 -12.30 7.43
N HIS A 106 -6.91 -12.69 8.59
CA HIS A 106 -8.34 -12.98 8.83
C HIS A 106 -8.85 -14.24 8.10
N GLY A 107 -7.99 -15.23 7.92
CA GLY A 107 -8.36 -16.52 7.36
C GLY A 107 -8.43 -16.56 5.83
N VAL A 108 -7.92 -15.53 5.15
CA VAL A 108 -7.75 -15.55 3.70
C VAL A 108 -6.81 -16.68 3.32
N THR A 109 -7.25 -17.50 2.38
CA THR A 109 -6.50 -18.62 1.83
C THR A 109 -6.17 -18.38 0.36
N SER A 110 -5.23 -19.15 -0.18
CA SER A 110 -4.90 -19.08 -1.61
C SER A 110 -6.12 -19.40 -2.48
N ASP A 111 -7.04 -20.20 -1.95
CA ASP A 111 -8.28 -20.57 -2.62
C ASP A 111 -9.23 -19.38 -2.84
N ASP A 112 -9.20 -18.39 -1.96
CA ASP A 112 -9.98 -17.15 -2.09
C ASP A 112 -9.40 -16.25 -3.20
N LEU A 113 -8.14 -16.47 -3.57
CA LEU A 113 -7.42 -15.70 -4.58
C LEU A 113 -7.40 -16.37 -5.96
N LYS A 114 -8.18 -17.44 -6.20
CA LYS A 114 -8.28 -18.12 -7.52
C LYS A 114 -8.58 -17.16 -8.68
N CYS A 115 -9.31 -16.07 -8.42
CA CYS A 115 -9.59 -15.04 -9.42
C CYS A 115 -8.32 -14.29 -9.85
N SER A 116 -7.38 -14.03 -8.95
CA SER A 116 -6.15 -13.30 -9.26
C SER A 116 -5.28 -14.07 -10.25
N GLU A 117 -5.19 -15.40 -10.09
CA GLU A 117 -4.48 -16.26 -11.05
C GLU A 117 -5.13 -16.19 -12.43
N ARG A 118 -6.46 -16.32 -12.52
CA ARG A 118 -7.18 -16.22 -13.78
C ARG A 118 -6.98 -14.86 -14.45
N VAL A 119 -7.09 -13.78 -13.67
CA VAL A 119 -6.87 -12.41 -14.15
C VAL A 119 -5.44 -12.23 -14.64
N TRP A 120 -4.45 -12.77 -13.92
CA TRP A 120 -3.04 -12.67 -14.31
C TRP A 120 -2.73 -13.45 -15.60
N ARG A 121 -3.29 -14.66 -15.77
CA ARG A 121 -3.16 -15.43 -17.02
C ARG A 121 -3.72 -14.69 -18.22
N GLN A 122 -4.82 -13.96 -18.02
CA GLN A 122 -5.52 -13.18 -19.04
C GLN A 122 -5.01 -11.73 -19.16
N SER A 123 -3.99 -11.35 -18.39
CA SER A 123 -3.50 -9.97 -18.35
C SER A 123 -2.57 -9.69 -19.52
N ALA A 124 -2.81 -8.58 -20.22
CA ALA A 124 -1.88 -8.07 -21.23
C ALA A 124 -0.51 -7.67 -20.64
N LEU A 125 -0.40 -7.52 -19.33
CA LEU A 125 0.86 -7.24 -18.63
C LEU A 125 1.67 -8.52 -18.31
N ASN A 126 1.07 -9.70 -18.48
CA ASN A 126 1.77 -10.96 -18.30
C ASN A 126 2.52 -11.33 -19.58
N ALA A 127 3.83 -11.14 -19.58
CA ALA A 127 4.70 -11.42 -20.74
C ALA A 127 4.70 -12.89 -21.20
N LYS A 128 4.16 -13.81 -20.38
CA LYS A 128 4.05 -15.24 -20.69
C LYS A 128 2.64 -15.67 -21.09
N ALA A 129 1.68 -14.73 -21.15
CA ALA A 129 0.31 -15.06 -21.54
C ALA A 129 0.26 -15.51 -23.00
N ASP A 130 -0.55 -16.54 -23.27
CA ASP A 130 -0.87 -16.92 -24.64
C ASP A 130 -1.76 -15.83 -25.26
N PRO A 131 -1.42 -15.29 -26.44
CA PRO A 131 -2.26 -14.31 -27.13
C PRO A 131 -3.71 -14.76 -27.36
N SER A 132 -3.95 -16.08 -27.45
CA SER A 132 -5.29 -16.65 -27.61
C SER A 132 -6.12 -16.65 -26.32
N ASP A 133 -5.46 -16.59 -25.15
CA ASP A 133 -6.11 -16.47 -23.84
C ASP A 133 -6.43 -15.02 -23.45
N LEU A 134 -5.88 -14.04 -24.18
CA LEU A 134 -6.10 -12.63 -23.88
C LEU A 134 -7.54 -12.23 -24.23
N PRO A 135 -8.28 -11.61 -23.29
CA PRO A 135 -9.60 -11.11 -23.57
C PRO A 135 -9.53 -9.99 -24.60
N PRO A 136 -10.57 -9.83 -25.44
CA PRO A 136 -10.62 -8.73 -26.39
C PRO A 136 -10.51 -7.40 -25.66
N LYS A 137 -9.74 -6.47 -26.23
CA LYS A 137 -9.52 -5.15 -25.65
C LYS A 137 -10.87 -4.44 -25.49
N LYS A 138 -11.28 -4.28 -24.24
CA LYS A 138 -12.50 -3.54 -23.89
C LYS A 138 -12.28 -2.05 -24.07
N THR A 139 -13.27 -1.39 -24.60
CA THR A 139 -13.34 0.06 -24.74
C THR A 139 -14.31 0.62 -23.70
N TRP A 140 -14.39 1.94 -23.56
CA TRP A 140 -15.37 2.55 -22.67
C TRP A 140 -16.82 2.22 -23.06
N HIS A 141 -17.09 1.89 -24.33
CA HIS A 141 -18.42 1.44 -24.77
C HIS A 141 -18.85 0.12 -24.15
N ASP A 142 -17.91 -0.79 -23.89
CA ASP A 142 -18.20 -2.06 -23.22
C ASP A 142 -18.65 -1.84 -21.76
N LEU A 143 -18.25 -0.73 -21.14
CA LEU A 143 -18.70 -0.37 -19.79
C LEU A 143 -20.22 -0.10 -19.75
N LEU A 144 -20.78 0.42 -20.85
CA LEU A 144 -22.22 0.65 -20.98
C LEU A 144 -23.02 -0.65 -20.99
N ALA A 145 -22.38 -1.79 -21.28
CA ALA A 145 -23.01 -3.09 -21.35
C ALA A 145 -22.81 -3.96 -20.09
N ILE A 146 -22.16 -3.44 -19.04
CA ILE A 146 -21.95 -4.18 -17.78
C ILE A 146 -23.29 -4.55 -17.11
N HIS A 147 -24.31 -3.71 -17.29
CA HIS A 147 -25.64 -3.92 -16.79
C HIS A 147 -26.65 -3.99 -17.94
N PRO A 148 -26.78 -5.15 -18.63
CA PRO A 148 -27.69 -5.27 -19.75
C PRO A 148 -29.13 -5.03 -19.29
N GLU A 149 -29.92 -4.34 -20.13
CA GLU A 149 -31.35 -4.17 -19.93
C GLU A 149 -32.05 -5.53 -19.98
N LEU A 150 -32.94 -5.79 -19.03
CA LEU A 150 -33.76 -7.00 -19.07
C LEU A 150 -34.73 -6.90 -20.26
N PRO A 151 -34.95 -8.00 -21.02
CA PRO A 151 -35.97 -8.00 -22.05
C PRO A 151 -37.34 -7.68 -21.41
N PRO A 152 -38.23 -6.96 -22.13
CA PRO A 152 -39.53 -6.61 -21.61
C PRO A 152 -40.30 -7.89 -21.24
N SER A 153 -40.77 -7.94 -19.99
CA SER A 153 -41.60 -9.05 -19.50
C SER A 153 -42.88 -9.15 -20.36
N PRO A 154 -43.39 -10.36 -20.68
CA PRO A 154 -44.60 -10.56 -21.50
C PRO A 154 -45.88 -10.24 -20.70
N GLY A 155 -45.95 -9.05 -20.11
CA GLY A 155 -47.11 -8.51 -19.40
C GLY A 155 -47.56 -7.17 -20.01
N PRO A 156 -48.77 -6.69 -19.67
CA PRO A 156 -49.26 -5.41 -20.16
C PRO A 156 -48.32 -4.26 -19.77
N PRO A 157 -48.14 -3.24 -20.63
CA PRO A 157 -47.17 -2.17 -20.42
C PRO A 157 -47.52 -1.37 -19.17
N ALA A 158 -46.71 -1.48 -18.12
CA ALA A 158 -46.85 -0.71 -16.90
C ALA A 158 -45.83 0.45 -16.92
N ALA A 159 -46.32 1.68 -17.17
CA ALA A 159 -45.56 2.93 -17.17
C ALA A 159 -44.37 2.97 -18.17
N PRO A 160 -43.79 4.14 -18.51
CA PRO A 160 -42.54 4.14 -19.28
C PRO A 160 -41.47 3.45 -18.44
N HIS A 161 -41.10 2.23 -18.82
CA HIS A 161 -40.00 1.51 -18.20
C HIS A 161 -38.72 2.32 -18.40
N LEU A 162 -38.29 3.06 -17.37
CA LEU A 162 -36.96 3.62 -17.32
C LEU A 162 -35.98 2.47 -17.52
N SER A 163 -34.96 2.69 -18.35
CA SER A 163 -33.88 1.72 -18.47
C SER A 163 -33.24 1.52 -17.08
N ARG A 164 -32.59 0.39 -16.83
CA ARG A 164 -31.80 0.16 -15.62
C ARG A 164 -30.76 1.26 -15.43
N HIS A 165 -30.18 1.75 -16.52
CA HIS A 165 -29.28 2.91 -16.50
C HIS A 165 -30.01 4.18 -16.03
N ASP A 166 -31.20 4.47 -16.55
CA ASP A 166 -32.00 5.63 -16.13
C ASP A 166 -32.48 5.49 -14.68
N SER A 167 -32.75 4.27 -14.24
CA SER A 167 -33.14 3.95 -12.86
C SER A 167 -31.98 4.18 -11.89
N PHE A 168 -30.77 3.74 -12.26
CA PHE A 168 -29.56 4.02 -11.49
C PHE A 168 -29.28 5.52 -11.41
N ASN A 169 -29.31 6.22 -12.54
CA ASN A 169 -29.09 7.67 -12.56
C ASN A 169 -30.16 8.41 -11.75
N SER A 170 -31.43 8.03 -11.87
CA SER A 170 -32.51 8.60 -11.06
C SER A 170 -32.29 8.37 -9.56
N TRP A 171 -31.83 7.17 -9.18
CA TRP A 171 -31.50 6.87 -7.79
C TRP A 171 -30.30 7.68 -7.29
N VAL A 172 -29.22 7.80 -8.07
CA VAL A 172 -28.05 8.62 -7.71
C VAL A 172 -28.46 10.09 -7.54
N PHE A 173 -29.15 10.66 -8.53
CA PHE A 173 -29.63 12.05 -8.47
C PHE A 173 -30.55 12.30 -7.28
N LEU A 174 -31.51 11.39 -7.02
CA LEU A 174 -32.39 11.50 -5.86
C LEU A 174 -31.60 11.43 -4.55
N THR A 175 -30.64 10.51 -4.46
CA THR A 175 -29.81 10.34 -3.27
C THR A 175 -28.96 11.59 -3.02
N GLU A 176 -28.31 12.13 -4.04
CA GLU A 176 -27.54 13.37 -3.93
C GLU A 176 -28.44 14.56 -3.57
N LEU A 177 -29.64 14.67 -4.14
CA LEU A 177 -30.56 15.75 -3.83
C LEU A 177 -31.12 15.65 -2.41
N CYS A 178 -31.36 14.44 -1.89
CA CYS A 178 -31.80 14.23 -0.52
C CYS A 178 -30.69 14.43 0.52
N VAL A 179 -29.44 14.06 0.20
CA VAL A 179 -28.31 14.11 1.14
C VAL A 179 -27.57 15.45 1.09
N HIS A 180 -27.48 16.06 -0.09
CA HIS A 180 -26.66 17.26 -0.36
C HIS A 180 -27.45 18.39 -1.02
N GLY A 181 -28.75 18.21 -1.27
CA GLY A 181 -29.59 19.26 -1.81
C GLY A 181 -29.87 20.38 -0.80
N PRO A 182 -30.43 21.51 -1.27
CA PRO A 182 -30.80 22.63 -0.42
C PRO A 182 -31.84 22.21 0.63
N GLU A 183 -31.81 22.84 1.80
CA GLU A 183 -32.66 22.54 2.98
C GLU A 183 -34.17 22.62 2.72
N TYR A 184 -34.59 23.16 1.56
CA TYR A 184 -35.99 23.44 1.24
C TYR A 184 -36.37 22.84 -0.11
N PHE A 185 -36.88 21.61 -0.07
CA PHE A 185 -37.81 21.03 -1.04
C PHE A 185 -38.96 20.36 -0.28
#